data_AF-A0A7Y6ISB5-F1
#
_entry.id   AF-A0A7Y6ISB5-F1
#
_cell.length_a   1.000
_cell.length_b   1.000
_cell.length_c   1.000
_cell.angle_alpha   90.00
_cell.angle_beta   90.00
_cell.angle_gamma   90.00
#
_symmetry.space_group_name_H-M   'P 1'
#
loop_
_entity.id
_entity.type
_entity.pdbx_description
1 polymer ?
#
loop_
_entity_poly.entity_id
_entity_poly.type
_entity_poly.pdbx_seq_one_letter_code
_entity_poly.pdbx_strand_id
1 'polypeptide(L)'
;MRKIVALLGVAVAGVVATGCGVPAPPPAPGVLGRQQQVMAACMKGRGLAYTPAAPGTPAPPAADELRRRSGDYAAMREYRARYGFGVFAALVHPEDPLAYVPETPPPPAALPGADPLLATDPSERPAVSTAAPAPTRAPEPPAIGTPTMEAHVPDSPAGTPPAVGTPVAVEPGTPPARERGTDGSSADAYAAAGAECYVSTIRQTLGRDVTDAAHLRRKYLRALRLAWKNELDTDPQLMGLAGSYATCLTGKGYKIDTTAPTELATLELDRFTALKDTLEEAAARRHKDGQGEREVGRGDLRGSRDDLKGRRDATRTGRGTVEAGGRPSAVVDVSAEAPPALPARLAKPYLRREIAAALDDLECGRRFFAVYRPRQEAVAERLAATWGLDQ
;
A
#
# COMPACT_ATOMS: atom_id res chain seq x y z
N MET A 1 -47.80 -36.39 -43.13
CA MET A 1 -46.92 -37.20 -44.00
C MET A 1 -45.55 -36.53 -43.97
N ARG A 2 -44.41 -37.10 -43.58
CA ARG A 2 -43.90 -38.48 -43.55
C ARG A 2 -43.02 -38.68 -42.30
N LYS A 3 -43.08 -39.89 -41.74
CA LYS A 3 -42.23 -40.39 -40.66
C LYS A 3 -40.94 -40.94 -41.28
N ILE A 4 -39.78 -40.69 -40.69
CA ILE A 4 -38.57 -41.49 -40.93
C ILE A 4 -38.08 -41.97 -39.57
N VAL A 5 -38.31 -43.27 -39.35
CA VAL A 5 -37.78 -44.09 -38.26
C VAL A 5 -36.53 -44.76 -38.82
N ALA A 6 -35.38 -44.53 -38.20
CA ALA A 6 -34.15 -45.27 -38.49
C ALA A 6 -33.68 -45.93 -37.19
N LEU A 7 -33.94 -47.24 -37.12
CA LEU A 7 -33.39 -48.19 -36.15
C LEU A 7 -31.89 -48.35 -36.41
N LEU A 8 -31.07 -48.11 -35.39
CA LEU A 8 -29.67 -48.52 -35.37
C LEU A 8 -29.48 -49.41 -34.14
N GLY A 9 -29.27 -50.69 -34.42
CA GLY A 9 -29.00 -51.72 -33.43
C GLY A 9 -27.62 -51.51 -32.82
N VAL A 10 -27.58 -51.52 -31.49
CA VAL A 10 -26.34 -51.46 -30.70
C VAL A 10 -25.97 -52.90 -30.33
N ALA A 11 -24.89 -53.39 -30.92
CA ALA A 11 -24.21 -54.60 -30.49
C ALA A 11 -23.37 -54.27 -29.25
N VAL A 12 -23.75 -54.83 -28.09
CA VAL A 12 -23.00 -54.71 -26.83
C VAL A 12 -21.93 -55.79 -26.82
N ALA A 13 -20.71 -55.44 -27.23
CA ALA A 13 -19.52 -56.26 -27.00
C ALA A 13 -18.94 -55.88 -25.63
N GLY A 14 -19.10 -56.77 -24.64
CA GLY A 14 -18.50 -56.62 -23.32
C GLY A 14 -17.00 -56.85 -23.35
N VAL A 15 -16.22 -55.78 -23.40
CA VAL A 15 -14.79 -55.78 -23.10
C VAL A 15 -14.63 -55.46 -21.61
N VAL A 16 -14.28 -56.47 -20.81
CA VAL A 16 -13.83 -56.29 -19.42
C VAL A 16 -12.40 -55.74 -19.50
N ALA A 17 -12.30 -54.42 -19.64
CA ALA A 17 -11.03 -53.71 -19.52
C ALA A 17 -10.67 -53.66 -18.04
N THR A 18 -9.69 -54.47 -17.65
CA THR A 18 -8.90 -54.26 -16.43
C THR A 18 -8.27 -52.86 -16.52
N GLY A 19 -8.90 -51.90 -15.84
CA GLY A 19 -8.58 -50.48 -15.95
C GLY A 19 -7.19 -50.17 -15.39
N CYS A 20 -6.22 -50.00 -16.28
CA CYS A 20 -5.07 -49.16 -15.99
C CYS A 20 -5.61 -47.76 -15.71
N GLY A 21 -5.66 -47.38 -14.43
CA GLY A 21 -6.15 -46.07 -14.00
C GLY A 21 -5.33 -44.98 -14.65
N VAL A 22 -5.85 -44.39 -15.73
CA VAL A 22 -5.30 -43.16 -16.30
C VAL A 22 -5.41 -42.13 -15.19
N PRO A 23 -4.28 -41.58 -14.69
CA PRO A 23 -4.33 -40.55 -13.67
C PRO A 23 -5.18 -39.41 -14.23
N ALA A 24 -6.14 -38.94 -13.43
CA ALA A 24 -6.99 -37.82 -13.83
C ALA A 24 -6.08 -36.67 -14.29
N PRO A 25 -6.40 -36.00 -15.42
CA PRO A 25 -5.62 -34.85 -15.86
C PRO A 25 -5.58 -33.82 -14.72
N PRO A 26 -4.43 -33.18 -14.46
CA PRO A 26 -4.35 -32.17 -13.42
C PRO A 26 -5.37 -31.07 -13.71
N PRO A 27 -5.95 -30.44 -12.66
CA PRO A 27 -6.89 -29.35 -12.85
C PRO A 27 -6.25 -28.26 -13.74
N ALA A 28 -7.04 -27.68 -14.63
CA ALA A 28 -6.57 -26.59 -15.48
C ALA A 28 -6.01 -25.47 -14.59
N PRO A 29 -4.87 -24.85 -14.97
CA PRO A 29 -4.27 -23.80 -14.16
C PRO A 29 -5.25 -22.64 -14.01
N GLY A 30 -5.31 -22.09 -12.78
CA GLY A 30 -6.02 -20.85 -12.49
C GLY A 30 -5.46 -19.66 -13.29
N VAL A 31 -6.04 -18.48 -13.10
CA VAL A 31 -5.63 -17.26 -13.83
C VAL A 31 -4.13 -16.99 -13.66
N LEU A 32 -3.64 -17.05 -12.43
CA LEU A 32 -2.21 -16.88 -12.10
C LEU A 32 -1.32 -17.94 -12.79
N GLY A 33 -1.75 -19.21 -12.79
CA GLY A 33 -1.01 -20.28 -13.46
C GLY A 33 -0.89 -20.06 -14.97
N ARG A 34 -1.96 -19.58 -15.61
CA ARG A 34 -1.92 -19.18 -17.03
C ARG A 34 -1.01 -17.99 -17.28
N GLN A 35 -1.02 -16.99 -16.39
CA GLN A 35 -0.12 -15.83 -16.48
C GLN A 35 1.35 -16.26 -16.38
N GLN A 36 1.70 -17.12 -15.43
CA GLN A 36 3.06 -17.63 -15.28
C GLN A 36 3.53 -18.41 -16.52
N GLN A 37 2.65 -19.21 -17.14
CA GLN A 37 2.97 -19.93 -18.38
C GLN A 37 3.22 -18.99 -19.56
N VAL A 38 2.38 -17.96 -19.75
CA VAL A 38 2.56 -16.97 -20.83
C VAL A 38 3.80 -16.12 -20.60
N MET A 39 4.06 -15.70 -19.34
CA MET A 39 5.28 -14.99 -18.97
C MET A 39 6.53 -15.82 -19.24
N ALA A 40 6.53 -17.10 -18.82
CA ALA A 40 7.63 -18.02 -19.06
C ALA A 40 7.91 -18.20 -20.56
N ALA A 41 6.86 -18.37 -21.37
CA ALA A 41 6.98 -18.49 -22.82
C ALA A 41 7.55 -17.21 -23.45
N CYS A 42 7.09 -16.03 -23.03
CA CYS A 42 7.57 -14.74 -23.52
C CYS A 42 9.06 -14.53 -23.20
N MET A 43 9.46 -14.75 -21.95
CA MET A 43 10.84 -14.61 -21.51
C MET A 43 11.76 -15.62 -22.22
N LYS A 44 11.32 -16.88 -22.35
CA LYS A 44 12.05 -17.91 -23.11
C LYS A 44 12.21 -17.51 -24.58
N GLY A 45 11.19 -16.94 -25.21
CA GLY A 45 11.26 -16.41 -26.58
C GLY A 45 12.30 -15.29 -26.76
N ARG A 46 12.72 -14.64 -25.67
CA ARG A 46 13.79 -13.63 -25.63
C ARG A 46 15.15 -14.19 -25.24
N GLY A 47 15.28 -15.51 -25.13
CA GLY A 47 16.52 -16.15 -24.67
C GLY A 47 16.79 -15.94 -23.18
N LEU A 48 15.81 -15.50 -22.40
CA LEU A 48 15.93 -15.30 -20.97
C LEU A 48 15.31 -16.47 -20.21
N ALA A 49 16.04 -16.99 -19.23
CA ALA A 49 15.50 -18.00 -18.32
C ALA A 49 14.49 -17.32 -17.37
N TYR A 50 13.24 -17.75 -17.41
CA TYR A 50 12.23 -17.34 -16.43
C TYR A 50 12.10 -18.40 -15.35
N THR A 51 12.52 -18.05 -14.15
CA THR A 51 12.09 -18.77 -12.96
C THR A 51 10.88 -18.00 -12.46
N PRO A 52 9.67 -18.60 -12.44
CA PRO A 52 8.56 -18.00 -11.71
C PRO A 52 9.11 -17.66 -10.33
N ALA A 53 8.99 -16.42 -9.90
CA ALA A 53 9.17 -16.15 -8.49
C ALA A 53 8.25 -17.15 -7.80
N ALA A 54 8.81 -18.13 -7.08
CA ALA A 54 8.01 -18.98 -6.22
C ALA A 54 7.13 -17.98 -5.49
N PRO A 55 5.79 -18.01 -5.68
CA PRO A 55 4.91 -16.96 -5.18
C PRO A 55 5.36 -16.81 -3.74
N GLY A 56 6.02 -15.69 -3.45
CA GLY A 56 6.65 -15.47 -2.16
C GLY A 56 5.44 -15.32 -1.31
N THR A 57 4.93 -16.45 -0.81
CA THR A 57 3.55 -16.56 -0.40
C THR A 57 3.56 -15.61 0.76
N PRO A 58 2.94 -14.41 0.63
CA PRO A 58 3.00 -13.46 1.71
C PRO A 58 2.54 -14.26 2.91
N ALA A 59 3.36 -14.28 3.97
CA ALA A 59 3.07 -15.11 5.12
C ALA A 59 1.59 -14.90 5.42
N PRO A 60 0.79 -15.97 5.52
CA PRO A 60 -0.65 -15.82 5.65
C PRO A 60 -0.91 -14.80 6.76
N PRO A 61 -1.82 -13.84 6.54
CA PRO A 61 -2.06 -12.78 7.52
C PRO A 61 -2.22 -13.42 8.89
N ALA A 62 -1.57 -12.83 9.88
CA ALA A 62 -1.59 -13.38 11.23
C ALA A 62 -3.04 -13.50 11.71
N ALA A 63 -3.33 -14.45 12.60
CA ALA A 63 -4.71 -14.76 13.00
C ALA A 63 -5.45 -13.53 13.56
N ASP A 64 -4.74 -12.63 14.23
CA ASP A 64 -5.25 -11.35 14.70
C ASP A 64 -5.61 -10.40 13.54
N GLU A 65 -4.80 -10.34 12.48
CA GLU A 65 -5.09 -9.58 11.26
C GLU A 65 -6.35 -10.08 10.56
N LEU A 66 -6.49 -11.40 10.40
CA LEU A 66 -7.70 -12.01 9.83
C LEU A 66 -8.95 -11.64 10.64
N ARG A 67 -8.86 -11.68 11.98
CA ARG A 67 -9.96 -11.25 12.85
C ARG A 67 -10.31 -9.78 12.62
N ARG A 68 -9.32 -8.88 12.54
CA ARG A 68 -9.57 -7.45 12.23
C ARG A 68 -10.26 -7.28 10.87
N ARG A 69 -9.77 -7.93 9.82
CA ARG A 69 -10.35 -7.87 8.47
C ARG A 69 -11.80 -8.39 8.43
N SER A 70 -12.12 -9.39 9.24
CA SER A 70 -13.49 -9.92 9.36
C SER A 70 -14.47 -9.00 10.10
N GLY A 71 -14.01 -7.87 10.65
CA GLY A 71 -14.85 -6.98 11.47
C GLY A 71 -15.03 -7.45 12.91
N ASP A 72 -14.15 -8.32 13.43
CA ASP A 72 -14.13 -8.67 14.85
C ASP A 72 -13.84 -7.43 15.70
N TYR A 73 -14.85 -7.00 16.46
CA TYR A 73 -14.79 -5.78 17.25
C TYR A 73 -13.68 -5.82 18.31
N ALA A 74 -13.47 -6.96 18.97
CA ALA A 74 -12.46 -7.06 20.03
C ALA A 74 -11.05 -6.93 19.45
N ALA A 75 -10.79 -7.60 18.31
CA ALA A 75 -9.52 -7.50 17.60
C ALA A 75 -9.26 -6.08 17.07
N MET A 76 -10.28 -5.42 16.50
CA MET A 76 -10.16 -4.02 16.05
C MET A 76 -9.89 -3.07 17.23
N ARG A 77 -10.58 -3.27 18.36
CA ARG A 77 -10.41 -2.44 19.56
C ARG A 77 -9.01 -2.56 20.14
N GLU A 78 -8.49 -3.79 20.24
CA GLU A 78 -7.13 -4.02 20.73
C GLU A 78 -6.09 -3.32 19.85
N TYR A 79 -6.21 -3.44 18.52
CA TYR A 79 -5.32 -2.78 17.59
C TYR A 79 -5.41 -1.25 17.69
N ARG A 80 -6.62 -0.68 17.64
CA ARG A 80 -6.83 0.77 17.69
C ARG A 80 -6.39 1.38 19.03
N ALA A 81 -6.47 0.62 20.13
CA ALA A 81 -5.94 1.04 21.42
C ALA A 81 -4.40 1.19 21.44
N ARG A 82 -3.68 0.49 20.55
CA ARG A 82 -2.22 0.55 20.45
C ARG A 82 -1.75 1.50 19.35
N TYR A 83 -2.38 1.44 18.18
CA TYR A 83 -1.88 2.09 16.95
C TYR A 83 -2.81 3.17 16.39
N GLY A 84 -3.99 3.40 16.98
CA GLY A 84 -4.97 4.31 16.40
C GLY A 84 -5.41 3.83 15.02
N PHE A 85 -5.38 4.72 14.01
CA PHE A 85 -5.61 4.38 12.60
C PHE A 85 -4.30 3.99 11.86
N GLY A 86 -3.15 4.00 12.55
CA GLY A 86 -1.83 3.65 11.99
C GLY A 86 -1.01 4.82 11.43
N VAL A 87 -1.56 6.03 11.34
CA VAL A 87 -0.93 7.17 10.64
C VAL A 87 0.34 7.64 11.36
N PHE A 88 0.26 7.85 12.67
CA PHE A 88 1.40 8.25 13.50
C PHE A 88 2.10 7.06 14.17
N ALA A 89 1.45 5.90 14.23
CA ALA A 89 2.03 4.70 14.83
C ALA A 89 3.33 4.28 14.17
N ALA A 90 3.40 4.27 12.83
CA ALA A 90 4.61 3.93 12.09
C ALA A 90 5.82 4.84 12.42
N LEU A 91 5.57 6.08 12.84
CA LEU A 91 6.64 7.01 13.26
C LEU A 91 7.06 6.80 14.72
N VAL A 92 6.17 6.27 15.57
CA VAL A 92 6.41 6.09 17.01
C VAL A 92 6.92 4.68 17.33
N HIS A 93 6.56 3.69 16.51
CA HIS A 93 6.87 2.26 16.68
C HIS A 93 7.48 1.67 15.40
N PRO A 94 8.60 2.20 14.88
CA PRO A 94 9.19 1.75 13.61
C PRO A 94 9.68 0.29 13.63
N GLU A 95 9.97 -0.25 14.81
CA GLU A 95 10.38 -1.64 15.03
C GLU A 95 9.21 -2.63 15.03
N ASP A 96 7.98 -2.15 15.16
CA ASP A 96 6.79 -3.00 15.23
C ASP A 96 6.18 -3.14 13.82
N PRO A 97 6.23 -4.34 13.21
CA PRO A 97 5.65 -4.55 11.89
C PRO A 97 4.13 -4.29 11.84
N LEU A 98 3.44 -4.34 12.98
CA LEU A 98 2.00 -4.04 13.06
C LEU A 98 1.71 -2.53 13.06
N ALA A 99 2.70 -1.68 13.36
CA ALA A 99 2.53 -0.23 13.29
C ALA A 99 2.41 0.27 11.83
N TYR A 100 2.81 -0.57 10.87
CA TYR A 100 2.69 -0.33 9.44
C TYR A 100 1.71 -1.31 8.78
N VAL A 101 0.47 -1.35 9.29
CA VAL A 101 -0.61 -2.06 8.59
C VAL A 101 -1.55 -1.02 8.01
N PRO A 102 -1.56 -0.79 6.68
CA PRO A 102 -2.59 0.03 6.08
C PRO A 102 -3.97 -0.58 6.43
N GLU A 103 -4.87 0.21 7.04
CA GLU A 103 -6.24 -0.26 7.38
C GLU A 103 -7.07 -0.58 6.13
N THR A 104 -6.65 -0.06 4.98
CA THR A 104 -7.12 -0.52 3.67
C THR A 104 -6.32 -1.75 3.31
N PRO A 105 -6.97 -2.87 2.89
CA PRO A 105 -6.24 -4.04 2.43
C PRO A 105 -5.21 -3.54 1.42
N PRO A 106 -3.92 -3.85 1.62
CA PRO A 106 -2.92 -3.46 0.64
C PRO A 106 -3.44 -4.00 -0.69
N PRO A 107 -3.33 -3.23 -1.79
CA PRO A 107 -3.60 -3.81 -3.10
C PRO A 107 -2.82 -5.13 -3.18
N PRO A 108 -3.41 -6.18 -3.80
CA PRO A 108 -2.79 -7.49 -3.90
C PRO A 108 -1.31 -7.35 -4.25
N ALA A 109 -0.47 -8.11 -3.56
CA ALA A 109 0.96 -7.87 -3.37
C ALA A 109 1.64 -7.29 -4.62
N ALA A 110 2.48 -6.27 -4.41
CA ALA A 110 3.16 -5.55 -5.47
C ALA A 110 3.79 -6.51 -6.48
N LEU A 111 3.38 -6.37 -7.74
CA LEU A 111 4.01 -7.07 -8.84
C LEU A 111 5.50 -6.75 -8.85
N PRO A 112 6.38 -7.72 -9.14
CA PRO A 112 7.81 -7.47 -9.23
C PRO A 112 8.07 -6.31 -10.22
N GLY A 113 8.66 -5.23 -9.72
CA GLY A 113 8.96 -4.00 -10.48
C GLY A 113 7.96 -2.84 -10.30
N ALA A 114 6.92 -2.97 -9.49
CA ALA A 114 6.03 -1.84 -9.16
C ALA A 114 6.61 -1.02 -7.99
N ASP A 115 6.93 0.24 -8.26
CA ASP A 115 7.41 1.19 -7.26
C ASP A 115 6.32 1.39 -6.16
N PRO A 116 6.62 1.11 -4.86
CA PRO A 116 5.63 1.21 -3.78
C PRO A 116 5.06 2.61 -3.58
N LEU A 117 5.77 3.65 -4.05
CA LEU A 117 5.48 5.07 -3.78
C LEU A 117 4.48 5.74 -4.74
N LEU A 118 3.81 5.00 -5.63
CA LEU A 118 2.72 5.55 -6.43
C LEU A 118 1.44 5.74 -5.60
N ALA A 119 1.48 6.77 -4.74
CA ALA A 119 0.30 7.43 -4.22
C ALA A 119 -0.53 8.00 -5.38
N THR A 120 -1.84 8.03 -5.17
CA THR A 120 -2.90 8.58 -6.03
C THR A 120 -2.44 9.69 -6.98
N ASP A 121 -2.80 9.58 -8.26
CA ASP A 121 -2.78 10.70 -9.20
C ASP A 121 -3.48 11.91 -8.53
N PRO A 122 -2.79 13.07 -8.35
CA PRO A 122 -3.38 14.24 -7.72
C PRO A 122 -4.66 14.71 -8.41
N SER A 123 -4.81 14.44 -9.71
CA SER A 123 -6.01 14.78 -10.49
C SER A 123 -7.24 13.93 -10.14
N GLU A 124 -7.05 12.79 -9.46
CA GLU A 124 -8.14 11.91 -9.02
C GLU A 124 -8.54 12.13 -7.55
N ARG A 125 -7.86 13.01 -6.81
CA ARG A 125 -8.32 13.41 -5.47
C ARG A 125 -9.57 14.27 -5.66
N PRO A 126 -10.74 13.92 -5.08
CA PRO A 126 -11.83 14.87 -5.01
C PRO A 126 -11.29 16.14 -4.34
N ALA A 127 -11.67 17.32 -4.85
CA ALA A 127 -11.25 18.59 -4.26
C ALA A 127 -11.75 18.64 -2.81
N VAL A 128 -10.88 18.23 -1.87
CA VAL A 128 -11.15 18.36 -0.44
C VAL A 128 -11.25 19.86 -0.20
N SER A 129 -12.41 20.30 0.26
CA SER A 129 -12.64 21.70 0.64
C SER A 129 -11.54 22.10 1.62
N THR A 130 -10.63 22.97 1.19
CA THR A 130 -9.44 23.43 1.94
C THR A 130 -9.77 24.33 3.12
N ALA A 131 -11.03 24.37 3.57
CA ALA A 131 -11.39 24.89 4.87
C ALA A 131 -11.03 23.86 5.94
N ALA A 132 -9.73 23.61 6.14
CA ALA A 132 -9.28 23.14 7.44
C ALA A 132 -9.76 24.20 8.45
N PRO A 133 -10.69 23.88 9.38
CA PRO A 133 -10.97 24.81 10.44
C PRO A 133 -9.65 25.09 11.15
N ALA A 134 -9.33 26.37 11.36
CA ALA A 134 -8.31 26.73 12.34
C ALA A 134 -8.57 25.89 13.59
N PRO A 135 -7.54 25.37 14.28
CA PRO A 135 -7.75 24.64 15.51
C PRO A 135 -8.47 25.57 16.48
N THR A 136 -9.80 25.47 16.54
CA THR A 136 -10.57 25.96 17.67
C THR A 136 -9.93 25.26 18.84
N ARG A 137 -9.30 26.06 19.69
CA ARG A 137 -8.66 25.67 20.95
C ARG A 137 -9.45 24.49 21.51
N ALA A 138 -8.88 23.29 21.40
CA ALA A 138 -9.48 22.12 22.00
C ALA A 138 -9.72 22.50 23.47
N PRO A 139 -10.91 22.25 24.03
CA PRO A 139 -11.05 22.35 25.48
C PRO A 139 -9.93 21.50 26.06
N GLU A 140 -9.15 22.11 26.97
CA GLU A 140 -8.18 21.39 27.79
C GLU A 140 -8.90 20.15 28.31
N PRO A 141 -8.36 18.93 28.09
CA PRO A 141 -9.01 17.75 28.64
C PRO A 141 -9.11 17.97 30.15
N PRO A 142 -10.30 17.77 30.76
CA PRO A 142 -10.36 17.74 32.22
C PRO A 142 -9.35 16.71 32.70
N ALA A 143 -8.66 17.00 33.79
CA ALA A 143 -7.76 16.05 34.43
C ALA A 143 -8.56 14.78 34.80
N ILE A 144 -8.56 13.78 33.91
CA ILE A 144 -9.16 12.49 34.17
C ILE A 144 -8.22 11.77 35.13
N GLY A 145 -8.63 11.68 36.39
CA GLY A 145 -8.02 10.78 37.36
C GLY A 145 -8.05 9.36 36.82
N THR A 146 -6.90 8.69 36.86
CA THR A 146 -6.72 7.30 36.43
C THR A 146 -7.62 6.36 37.23
N PRO A 147 -8.57 5.62 36.61
CA PRO A 147 -9.09 4.42 37.23
C PRO A 147 -8.12 3.26 36.95
N THR A 148 -7.59 2.68 38.01
CA THR A 148 -6.90 1.39 37.99
C THR A 148 -7.94 0.30 37.70
N MET A 149 -7.96 -0.24 36.48
CA MET A 149 -8.72 -1.45 36.16
C MET A 149 -7.75 -2.63 36.12
N GLU A 150 -7.68 -3.38 37.22
CA GLU A 150 -7.13 -4.74 37.23
C GLU A 150 -8.09 -5.65 36.46
N ALA A 151 -7.67 -6.08 35.27
CA ALA A 151 -8.36 -7.11 34.51
C ALA A 151 -7.75 -8.47 34.84
N HIS A 152 -8.52 -9.31 35.51
CA HIS A 152 -8.24 -10.74 35.69
C HIS A 152 -8.52 -11.47 34.36
N VAL A 153 -7.49 -12.09 33.79
CA VAL A 153 -7.59 -12.96 32.61
C VAL A 153 -7.75 -14.40 33.10
N PRO A 154 -8.82 -15.13 32.74
CA PRO A 154 -8.89 -16.56 33.00
C PRO A 154 -8.06 -17.34 31.97
N ASP A 155 -7.16 -18.19 32.48
CA ASP A 155 -6.44 -19.19 31.70
C ASP A 155 -7.41 -20.15 31.02
N SER A 156 -7.23 -20.37 29.71
CA SER A 156 -7.85 -21.47 28.97
C SER A 156 -6.79 -22.36 28.33
N PRO A 157 -6.97 -23.69 28.37
CA PRO A 157 -5.92 -24.66 28.10
C PRO A 157 -5.61 -24.81 26.61
N ALA A 158 -4.32 -24.95 26.33
CA ALA A 158 -3.77 -25.25 25.01
C ALA A 158 -4.18 -26.66 24.54
N GLY A 159 -4.88 -26.73 23.41
CA GLY A 159 -5.07 -27.96 22.64
C GLY A 159 -3.96 -28.11 21.61
N THR A 160 -3.23 -29.23 21.68
CA THR A 160 -2.19 -29.60 20.72
C THR A 160 -2.80 -29.99 19.37
N PRO A 161 -2.38 -29.39 18.23
CA PRO A 161 -2.83 -29.83 16.91
C PRO A 161 -2.14 -31.15 16.49
N PRO A 162 -2.81 -31.99 15.67
CA PRO A 162 -2.22 -33.23 15.18
C PRO A 162 -1.09 -32.99 14.17
N ALA A 163 -0.11 -33.89 14.19
CA ALA A 163 1.06 -33.88 13.34
C ALA A 163 0.69 -33.97 11.85
N VAL A 164 1.11 -32.95 11.08
CA VAL A 164 1.07 -32.93 9.62
C VAL A 164 2.25 -33.73 9.07
N GLY A 165 1.97 -34.63 8.14
CA GLY A 165 2.93 -35.53 7.53
C GLY A 165 4.10 -34.82 6.84
N THR A 166 5.26 -35.46 6.92
CA THR A 166 6.53 -35.04 6.33
C THR A 166 6.43 -34.91 4.81
N PRO A 167 6.75 -33.75 4.20
CA PRO A 167 6.86 -33.65 2.75
C PRO A 167 8.09 -34.44 2.25
N VAL A 168 7.91 -35.15 1.14
CA VAL A 168 8.97 -35.86 0.42
C VAL A 168 10.00 -34.84 -0.07
N ALA A 169 11.26 -35.05 0.32
CA ALA A 169 12.39 -34.24 -0.11
C ALA A 169 12.61 -34.43 -1.63
N VAL A 170 12.39 -33.36 -2.39
CA VAL A 170 12.91 -33.24 -3.76
C VAL A 170 14.36 -32.80 -3.63
N GLU A 171 15.31 -33.59 -4.13
CA GLU A 171 16.71 -33.22 -4.17
C GLU A 171 16.88 -31.90 -4.95
N PRO A 172 17.49 -30.85 -4.36
CA PRO A 172 17.83 -29.65 -5.10
C PRO A 172 18.98 -29.99 -6.04
N GLY A 173 18.67 -30.10 -7.33
CA GLY A 173 19.69 -30.13 -8.37
C GLY A 173 20.60 -28.91 -8.22
N THR A 174 21.91 -29.15 -8.12
CA THR A 174 22.94 -28.12 -8.04
C THR A 174 22.74 -27.10 -9.17
N PRO A 175 22.43 -25.83 -8.89
CA PRO A 175 22.34 -24.83 -9.94
C PRO A 175 23.72 -24.69 -10.59
N PRO A 176 23.81 -24.63 -11.93
CA PRO A 176 25.08 -24.42 -12.61
C PRO A 176 25.73 -23.13 -12.09
N ALA A 177 27.06 -23.19 -11.91
CA ALA A 177 27.86 -22.08 -11.40
C ALA A 177 27.53 -20.80 -12.18
N ARG A 178 26.92 -19.82 -11.48
CA ARG A 178 26.69 -18.47 -11.99
C ARG A 178 28.05 -17.79 -12.16
N GLU A 179 28.53 -17.74 -13.39
CA GLU A 179 29.61 -16.82 -13.77
C GLU A 179 29.11 -15.39 -13.48
N ARG A 180 29.73 -14.74 -12.51
CA ARG A 180 29.48 -13.33 -12.14
C ARG A 180 30.12 -12.43 -13.19
N GLY A 181 29.49 -12.33 -14.36
CA GLY A 181 29.62 -11.17 -15.25
C GLY A 181 28.66 -10.08 -14.76
N THR A 182 29.18 -9.11 -14.00
CA THR A 182 28.40 -7.99 -13.44
C THR A 182 28.59 -6.71 -14.25
N ASP A 183 28.30 -6.80 -15.53
CA ASP A 183 27.95 -5.67 -16.37
C ASP A 183 26.44 -5.47 -16.22
N GLY A 184 26.05 -4.36 -15.59
CA GLY A 184 24.66 -4.02 -15.24
C GLY A 184 23.66 -4.10 -16.41
N SER A 185 24.15 -4.21 -17.65
CA SER A 185 23.34 -4.43 -18.85
C SER A 185 22.43 -5.66 -18.78
N SER A 186 22.83 -6.73 -18.08
CA SER A 186 22.04 -7.98 -18.00
C SER A 186 20.83 -7.86 -17.09
N ALA A 187 20.94 -7.12 -15.98
CA ALA A 187 19.83 -6.89 -15.05
C ALA A 187 18.78 -5.95 -15.65
N ASP A 188 19.22 -4.86 -16.29
CA ASP A 188 18.34 -3.90 -16.95
C ASP A 188 17.62 -4.53 -18.14
N ALA A 189 18.33 -5.32 -18.97
CA ALA A 189 17.73 -6.05 -20.07
C ALA A 189 16.69 -7.07 -19.58
N TYR A 190 16.96 -7.77 -18.48
CA TYR A 190 15.99 -8.69 -17.88
C TYR A 190 14.76 -7.96 -17.34
N ALA A 191 14.95 -6.83 -16.66
CA ALA A 191 13.85 -6.00 -16.14
C ALA A 191 12.98 -5.43 -17.26
N ALA A 192 13.58 -4.89 -18.33
CA ALA A 192 12.86 -4.39 -19.50
C ALA A 192 12.07 -5.50 -20.21
N ALA A 193 12.71 -6.66 -20.45
CA ALA A 193 12.04 -7.81 -21.04
C ALA A 193 10.87 -8.31 -20.17
N GLY A 194 11.07 -8.35 -18.85
CA GLY A 194 10.05 -8.72 -17.88
C GLY A 194 8.84 -7.77 -17.89
N ALA A 195 9.08 -6.45 -17.94
CA ALA A 195 8.02 -5.45 -18.01
C ALA A 195 7.17 -5.58 -19.29
N GLU A 196 7.81 -5.77 -20.45
CA GLU A 196 7.11 -5.98 -21.72
C GLU A 196 6.36 -7.32 -21.76
N CYS A 197 6.99 -8.39 -21.27
CA CYS A 197 6.35 -9.70 -21.16
C CYS A 197 5.16 -9.68 -20.19
N TYR A 198 5.23 -8.88 -19.12
CA TYR A 198 4.13 -8.65 -18.20
C TYR A 198 2.91 -8.06 -18.90
N VAL A 199 3.10 -6.97 -19.65
CA VAL A 199 2.03 -6.31 -20.40
C VAL A 199 1.38 -7.27 -21.40
N SER A 200 2.20 -8.00 -22.16
CA SER A 200 1.72 -9.01 -23.10
C SER A 200 0.92 -10.12 -22.40
N THR A 201 1.40 -10.58 -21.26
CA THR A 201 0.74 -11.60 -20.43
C THR A 201 -0.63 -11.15 -19.97
N ILE A 202 -0.76 -9.94 -19.44
CA ILE A 202 -2.04 -9.37 -19.00
C ILE A 202 -3.01 -9.22 -20.17
N ARG A 203 -2.54 -8.76 -21.34
CA ARG A 203 -3.37 -8.66 -22.54
C ARG A 203 -3.89 -10.03 -22.99
N GLN A 204 -3.04 -11.04 -23.02
CA GLN A 204 -3.41 -12.39 -23.48
C GLN A 204 -4.31 -13.13 -22.49
N THR A 205 -4.04 -13.01 -21.19
CA THR A 205 -4.73 -13.81 -20.16
C THR A 205 -5.99 -13.16 -19.61
N LEU A 206 -6.03 -11.83 -19.54
CA LEU A 206 -7.15 -11.07 -18.99
C LEU A 206 -7.92 -10.26 -20.05
N GLY A 207 -7.43 -10.19 -21.29
CA GLY A 207 -8.03 -9.34 -22.33
C GLY A 207 -7.97 -7.85 -22.00
N ARG A 208 -7.07 -7.43 -21.09
CA ARG A 208 -6.98 -6.03 -20.64
C ARG A 208 -5.82 -5.32 -21.30
N ASP A 209 -6.10 -4.12 -21.81
CA ASP A 209 -5.05 -3.26 -22.33
C ASP A 209 -4.38 -2.47 -21.21
N VAL A 210 -3.08 -2.71 -20.99
CA VAL A 210 -2.26 -2.02 -19.99
C VAL A 210 -0.91 -1.67 -20.61
N THR A 211 -0.26 -0.63 -20.08
CA THR A 211 1.04 -0.16 -20.58
C THR A 211 2.19 -0.66 -19.70
N ASP A 212 1.89 -0.94 -18.44
CA ASP A 212 2.84 -1.34 -17.40
C ASP A 212 2.05 -1.85 -16.18
N ALA A 213 2.78 -2.36 -15.18
CA ALA A 213 2.19 -2.84 -13.92
C ALA A 213 1.46 -1.74 -13.14
N ALA A 214 1.98 -0.50 -13.15
CA ALA A 214 1.34 0.62 -12.45
C ALA A 214 0.01 1.03 -13.12
N HIS A 215 -0.09 0.93 -14.45
CA HIS A 215 -1.33 1.16 -15.20
C HIS A 215 -2.37 0.09 -14.86
N LEU A 216 -1.99 -1.20 -14.78
CA LEU A 216 -2.91 -2.24 -14.30
C LEU A 216 -3.40 -1.91 -12.89
N ARG A 217 -2.49 -1.58 -11.97
CA ARG A 217 -2.82 -1.22 -10.57
C ARG A 217 -3.76 -0.02 -10.50
N ARG A 218 -3.49 1.07 -11.24
CA ARG A 218 -4.39 2.24 -11.32
C ARG A 218 -5.77 1.86 -11.83
N LYS A 219 -5.84 1.04 -12.88
CA LYS A 219 -7.11 0.56 -13.44
C LYS A 219 -7.89 -0.33 -12.46
N TYR A 220 -7.22 -1.23 -11.75
CA TYR A 220 -7.81 -2.05 -10.69
C TYR A 220 -8.34 -1.20 -9.54
N LEU A 221 -7.54 -0.28 -9.01
CA LEU A 221 -7.95 0.59 -7.89
C LEU A 221 -9.11 1.53 -8.26
N ARG A 222 -9.18 1.98 -9.52
CA ARG A 222 -10.36 2.70 -10.02
C ARG A 222 -11.60 1.81 -10.04
N ALA A 223 -11.48 0.59 -10.57
CA ALA A 223 -12.58 -0.37 -10.60
C ALA A 223 -13.05 -0.74 -9.18
N LEU A 224 -12.13 -0.88 -8.22
CA LEU A 224 -12.44 -1.16 -6.82
C LEU A 224 -13.22 -0.02 -6.15
N ARG A 225 -12.74 1.22 -6.32
CA ARG A 225 -13.44 2.42 -5.82
C ARG A 225 -14.85 2.52 -6.40
N LEU A 226 -15.01 2.29 -7.70
CA LEU A 226 -16.33 2.30 -8.35
C LEU A 226 -17.24 1.17 -7.84
N ALA A 227 -16.70 -0.03 -7.65
CA ALA A 227 -17.46 -1.16 -7.12
C ALA A 227 -17.93 -0.90 -5.69
N TRP A 228 -17.05 -0.41 -4.80
CA TRP A 228 -17.43 -0.02 -3.45
C TRP A 228 -18.47 1.10 -3.45
N LYS A 229 -18.29 2.14 -4.26
CA LYS A 229 -19.28 3.22 -4.37
C LYS A 229 -20.65 2.71 -4.85
N ASN A 230 -20.67 1.83 -5.84
CA ASN A 230 -21.92 1.35 -6.41
C ASN A 230 -22.60 0.29 -5.55
N GLU A 231 -21.86 -0.55 -4.83
CA GLU A 231 -22.40 -1.67 -4.07
C GLU A 231 -22.58 -1.36 -2.59
N LEU A 232 -21.61 -0.68 -1.96
CA LEU A 232 -21.66 -0.40 -0.53
C LEU A 232 -22.42 0.88 -0.23
N ASP A 233 -22.24 1.95 -1.03
CA ASP A 233 -22.94 3.21 -0.78
C ASP A 233 -24.40 3.24 -1.26
N THR A 234 -24.85 2.19 -1.94
CA THR A 234 -26.27 2.03 -2.32
C THR A 234 -26.98 0.95 -1.51
N ASP A 235 -26.26 0.23 -0.65
CA ASP A 235 -26.85 -0.82 0.18
C ASP A 235 -27.70 -0.19 1.30
N PRO A 236 -29.01 -0.47 1.36
CA PRO A 236 -29.92 0.19 2.29
C PRO A 236 -29.61 -0.11 3.76
N GLN A 237 -29.07 -1.30 4.06
CA GLN A 237 -28.68 -1.65 5.42
C GLN A 237 -27.43 -0.86 5.85
N LEU A 238 -26.42 -0.77 4.99
CA LEU A 238 -25.22 0.02 5.26
C LEU A 238 -25.53 1.51 5.37
N MET A 239 -26.39 2.06 4.52
CA MET A 239 -26.83 3.46 4.60
C MET A 239 -27.51 3.76 5.95
N GLY A 240 -28.40 2.88 6.42
CA GLY A 240 -29.04 3.05 7.73
C GLY A 240 -28.06 2.97 8.91
N LEU A 241 -27.10 2.04 8.84
CA LEU A 241 -26.04 1.92 9.85
C LEU A 241 -25.08 3.11 9.82
N ALA A 242 -24.71 3.60 8.63
CA ALA A 242 -23.86 4.76 8.44
C ALA A 242 -24.51 6.04 8.98
N GLY A 243 -25.81 6.23 8.79
CA GLY A 243 -26.54 7.37 9.38
C GLY A 243 -26.52 7.35 10.92
N SER A 244 -26.72 6.19 11.53
CA SER A 244 -26.63 6.03 12.99
C SER A 244 -25.21 6.27 13.50
N TYR A 245 -24.22 5.76 12.75
CA TYR A 245 -22.80 5.93 13.04
C TYR A 245 -22.39 7.41 12.99
N ALA A 246 -22.73 8.12 11.91
CA ALA A 246 -22.48 9.56 11.74
C ALA A 246 -23.13 10.41 12.84
N THR A 247 -24.35 10.05 13.26
CA THR A 247 -25.05 10.72 14.36
C THR A 247 -24.29 10.56 15.68
N CYS A 248 -23.80 9.36 15.98
CA CYS A 248 -23.01 9.11 17.19
C CYS A 248 -21.71 9.92 17.21
N LEU A 249 -20.96 9.93 16.11
CA LEU A 249 -19.75 10.74 15.98
C LEU A 249 -20.02 12.23 16.12
N THR A 250 -21.09 12.73 15.50
CA THR A 250 -21.50 14.13 15.66
C THR A 250 -21.82 14.46 17.12
N GLY A 251 -22.51 13.54 17.83
CA GLY A 251 -22.77 13.66 19.27
C GLY A 251 -21.51 13.72 20.14
N LYS A 252 -20.40 13.08 19.70
CA LYS A 252 -19.08 13.19 20.34
C LYS A 252 -18.28 14.43 19.91
N GLY A 253 -18.83 15.27 19.03
CA GLY A 253 -18.22 16.52 18.57
C GLY A 253 -17.35 16.40 17.32
N TYR A 254 -17.33 15.24 16.66
CA TYR A 254 -16.68 15.08 15.35
C TYR A 254 -17.54 15.79 14.29
N LYS A 255 -16.90 16.51 13.36
CA LYS A 255 -17.60 17.08 12.21
C LYS A 255 -17.89 15.94 11.23
N ILE A 256 -19.14 15.71 10.85
CA ILE A 256 -19.47 14.68 9.85
C ILE A 256 -20.30 15.33 8.75
N ASP A 257 -19.80 15.28 7.52
CA ASP A 257 -20.39 15.90 6.33
C ASP A 257 -20.86 14.88 5.28
N THR A 258 -20.62 13.60 5.53
CA THR A 258 -21.04 12.49 4.67
C THR A 258 -21.71 11.38 5.48
N THR A 259 -22.63 10.67 4.83
CA THR A 259 -23.21 9.42 5.34
C THR A 259 -23.01 8.26 4.37
N ALA A 260 -22.20 8.46 3.32
CA ALA A 260 -21.81 7.40 2.41
C ALA A 260 -20.93 6.40 3.17
N PRO A 261 -21.31 5.10 3.24
CA PRO A 261 -20.56 4.06 3.93
C PRO A 261 -19.05 4.06 3.66
N THR A 262 -18.63 4.19 2.40
CA THR A 262 -17.21 4.15 2.04
C THR A 262 -16.43 5.36 2.53
N GLU A 263 -16.97 6.57 2.35
CA GLU A 263 -16.35 7.82 2.82
C GLU A 263 -16.35 7.90 4.36
N LEU A 264 -17.45 7.48 4.99
CA LEU A 264 -17.56 7.50 6.44
C LEU A 264 -16.60 6.48 7.11
N ALA A 265 -16.32 5.35 6.45
CA ALA A 265 -15.38 4.34 6.94
C ALA A 265 -13.91 4.80 6.92
N THR A 266 -13.55 5.78 6.09
CA THR A 266 -12.16 6.30 5.99
C THR A 266 -11.99 7.72 6.52
N LEU A 267 -13.08 8.39 6.88
CA LEU A 267 -13.11 9.82 7.22
C LEU A 267 -12.03 10.24 8.22
N GLU A 268 -11.92 9.55 9.36
CA GLU A 268 -10.94 9.92 10.40
C GLU A 268 -9.50 9.54 9.99
N LEU A 269 -9.30 8.41 9.31
CA LEU A 269 -8.01 8.05 8.72
C LEU A 269 -7.53 9.14 7.74
N ASP A 270 -8.41 9.64 6.88
CA ASP A 270 -8.11 10.70 5.91
C ASP A 270 -7.73 12.01 6.61
N ARG A 271 -8.41 12.35 7.71
CA ARG A 271 -8.09 13.54 8.54
C ARG A 271 -6.72 13.47 9.19
N PHE A 272 -6.39 12.34 9.82
CA PHE A 272 -5.07 12.17 10.43
C PHE A 272 -3.97 12.11 9.38
N THR A 273 -4.23 11.54 8.21
CA THR A 273 -3.30 11.55 7.08
C THR A 273 -3.03 12.98 6.61
N ALA A 274 -4.06 13.77 6.37
CA ALA A 274 -3.90 15.19 5.99
C ALA A 274 -3.18 16.02 7.07
N LEU A 275 -3.43 15.73 8.35
CA LEU A 275 -2.71 16.35 9.46
C LEU A 275 -1.23 15.99 9.44
N LYS A 276 -0.88 14.72 9.22
CA LYS A 276 0.52 14.27 9.11
C LYS A 276 1.23 15.00 7.97
N ASP A 277 0.63 15.03 6.78
CA ASP A 277 1.20 15.72 5.61
C ASP A 277 1.48 17.20 5.93
N THR A 278 0.53 17.88 6.58
CA THR A 278 0.69 19.28 7.01
C THR A 278 1.88 19.45 7.99
N LEU A 279 2.06 18.51 8.91
CA LEU A 279 3.17 18.54 9.88
C LEU A 279 4.53 18.30 9.22
N GLU A 280 4.59 17.37 8.27
CA GLU A 280 5.80 17.06 7.50
C GLU A 280 6.19 18.25 6.60
N GLU A 281 5.23 18.86 5.91
CA GLU A 281 5.45 20.09 5.16
C GLU A 281 5.96 21.24 6.04
N ALA A 282 5.38 21.42 7.23
CA ALA A 282 5.83 22.43 8.18
C ALA A 282 7.25 22.16 8.69
N ALA A 283 7.61 20.89 8.93
CA ALA A 283 8.96 20.49 9.31
C ALA A 283 9.96 20.76 8.18
N ALA A 284 9.60 20.44 6.93
CA ALA A 284 10.43 20.70 5.77
C ALA A 284 10.70 22.20 5.55
N ARG A 285 9.69 23.07 5.78
CA ARG A 285 9.87 24.53 5.72
C ARG A 285 10.87 25.03 6.77
N ARG A 286 10.72 24.61 8.03
CA ARG A 286 11.66 24.98 9.11
C ARG A 286 13.09 24.52 8.83
N HIS A 287 13.25 23.35 8.22
CA HIS A 287 14.57 22.85 7.84
C HIS A 287 15.24 23.75 6.79
N LYS A 288 14.49 24.21 5.78
CA LYS A 288 15.00 25.15 4.77
C LYS A 288 15.38 26.50 5.37
N ASP A 289 14.54 27.05 6.27
CA ASP A 289 14.80 28.34 6.91
C ASP A 289 16.04 28.28 7.83
N GLY A 290 16.20 27.21 8.60
CA GLY A 290 17.36 27.01 9.49
C GLY A 290 18.68 26.74 8.75
N GLN A 291 18.63 26.25 7.50
CA GLN A 291 19.82 26.13 6.65
C GLN A 291 20.25 27.50 6.08
N GLY A 292 19.29 28.37 5.74
CA GLY A 292 19.58 29.71 5.21
C GLY A 292 20.37 30.60 6.17
N GLU A 293 20.11 30.53 7.48
CA GLU A 293 20.84 31.34 8.46
C GLU A 293 22.31 30.91 8.65
N ARG A 294 22.64 29.64 8.39
CA ARG A 294 24.02 29.14 8.54
C ARG A 294 24.92 29.49 7.35
N GLU A 295 24.35 29.65 6.15
CA GLU A 295 25.14 29.95 4.95
C GLU A 295 25.50 31.44 4.84
N VAL A 296 24.62 32.34 5.30
CA VAL A 296 24.88 33.79 5.32
C VAL A 296 25.98 34.20 6.32
N GLY A 297 26.26 33.36 7.34
CA GLY A 297 27.26 33.65 8.36
C GLY A 297 28.72 33.28 8.05
N ARG A 298 29.00 32.57 6.94
CA ARG A 298 30.35 32.03 6.65
C ARG A 298 31.10 32.68 5.49
N GLY A 299 30.46 33.62 4.78
CA GLY A 299 31.00 34.24 3.57
C GLY A 299 32.06 35.33 3.77
N ASP A 300 31.94 36.22 4.77
CA ASP A 300 32.60 37.55 4.64
C ASP A 300 33.47 38.02 5.82
N LEU A 301 33.77 37.20 6.82
CA LEU A 301 34.65 37.65 7.93
C LEU A 301 36.16 37.46 7.70
N ARG A 302 36.60 37.06 6.48
CA ARG A 302 38.02 36.90 6.16
C ARG A 302 38.61 37.89 5.14
N GLY A 303 37.84 38.86 4.66
CA GLY A 303 38.31 39.87 3.69
C GLY A 303 38.51 41.28 4.23
N SER A 304 37.85 41.68 5.32
CA SER A 304 37.72 43.11 5.67
C SER A 304 38.67 43.58 6.78
N ARG A 305 39.97 43.23 6.73
CA ARG A 305 40.98 43.85 7.60
C ARG A 305 42.12 44.58 6.89
N ASP A 306 42.27 44.41 5.57
CA ASP A 306 43.36 45.06 4.82
C ASP A 306 42.91 46.20 3.87
N ASP A 307 41.60 46.40 3.62
CA ASP A 307 41.13 47.37 2.62
C ASP A 307 40.78 48.79 3.14
N LEU A 308 40.97 49.07 4.42
CA LEU A 308 40.66 50.40 4.98
C LEU A 308 41.84 51.40 4.96
N LYS A 309 42.95 51.10 4.26
CA LYS A 309 44.12 52.00 4.24
C LYS A 309 44.55 52.55 2.88
N GLY A 310 43.82 52.32 1.79
CA GLY A 310 44.33 52.70 0.46
C GLY A 310 43.28 53.01 -0.60
N ARG A 311 42.36 53.95 -0.36
CA ARG A 311 41.51 54.51 -1.44
C ARG A 311 41.29 56.02 -1.26
N ARG A 312 42.40 56.75 -1.33
CA ARG A 312 42.43 58.03 -2.04
C ARG A 312 43.19 57.78 -3.34
N ASP A 313 42.71 58.39 -4.41
CA ASP A 313 43.30 58.45 -5.74
C ASP A 313 43.08 57.23 -6.65
N ALA A 314 42.11 57.34 -7.56
CA ALA A 314 42.35 57.22 -9.01
C ALA A 314 41.03 57.14 -9.79
N THR A 315 40.65 58.26 -10.40
CA THR A 315 39.96 58.33 -11.68
C THR A 315 40.85 57.75 -12.77
N ARG A 316 40.47 56.65 -13.43
CA ARG A 316 40.90 56.40 -14.82
C ARG A 316 40.06 55.35 -15.55
N THR A 317 39.50 55.82 -16.64
CA THR A 317 39.07 55.12 -17.86
C THR A 317 39.89 53.86 -18.19
N GLY A 318 39.21 52.75 -18.46
CA GLY A 318 39.83 51.53 -18.98
C GLY A 318 38.79 50.48 -19.38
N ARG A 319 38.43 50.48 -20.66
CA ARG A 319 37.67 49.42 -21.35
C ARG A 319 38.59 48.20 -21.48
N GLY A 320 38.29 47.13 -20.73
CA GLY A 320 39.02 45.86 -20.78
C GLY A 320 38.07 44.70 -21.04
N THR A 321 38.36 43.96 -22.12
CA THR A 321 37.77 42.69 -22.52
C THR A 321 38.04 41.62 -21.45
N VAL A 322 36.99 40.94 -20.98
CA VAL A 322 37.13 39.83 -20.02
C VAL A 322 37.16 38.52 -20.80
N GLU A 323 38.29 37.81 -20.69
CA GLU A 323 38.52 36.48 -21.24
C GLU A 323 37.59 35.43 -20.60
N ALA A 324 37.08 34.55 -21.46
CA ALA A 324 36.33 33.36 -21.11
C ALA A 324 37.26 32.28 -20.52
N GLY A 325 37.53 32.37 -19.21
CA GLY A 325 38.18 31.32 -18.44
C GLY A 325 37.16 30.27 -17.97
N GLY A 326 37.06 29.16 -18.70
CA GLY A 326 36.24 28.01 -18.34
C GLY A 326 36.71 27.38 -17.02
N ARG A 327 35.94 27.57 -15.95
CA ARG A 327 36.08 26.80 -14.71
C ARG A 327 35.32 25.47 -14.89
N PRO A 328 35.94 24.31 -14.63
CA PRO A 328 35.21 23.05 -14.62
C PRO A 328 34.15 23.13 -13.52
N SER A 329 32.88 23.05 -13.93
CA SER A 329 31.76 22.89 -13.00
C SER A 329 31.96 21.58 -12.25
N ALA A 330 32.42 21.68 -11.00
CA ALA A 330 32.34 20.59 -10.05
C ALA A 330 30.84 20.34 -9.82
N VAL A 331 30.32 19.30 -10.48
CA VAL A 331 28.98 18.80 -10.24
C VAL A 331 29.02 18.22 -8.84
N VAL A 332 28.65 19.03 -7.84
CA VAL A 332 28.46 18.53 -6.48
C VAL A 332 27.23 17.64 -6.56
N ASP A 333 27.46 16.33 -6.43
CA ASP A 333 26.41 15.33 -6.34
C ASP A 333 25.65 15.55 -5.03
N VAL A 334 24.72 16.49 -5.05
CA VAL A 334 23.75 16.70 -3.97
C VAL A 334 22.73 15.59 -4.13
N SER A 335 23.12 14.37 -3.73
CA SER A 335 22.17 13.30 -3.46
C SER A 335 21.09 13.88 -2.57
N ALA A 336 19.89 14.05 -3.13
CA ALA A 336 18.77 14.67 -2.46
C ALA A 336 18.39 13.81 -1.26
N GLU A 337 18.96 14.15 -0.10
CA GLU A 337 18.63 13.56 1.18
C GLU A 337 17.11 13.73 1.34
N ALA A 338 16.40 12.61 1.46
CA ALA A 338 14.95 12.62 1.56
C ALA A 338 14.53 13.60 2.66
N PRO A 339 13.45 14.38 2.46
CA PRO A 339 13.01 15.33 3.46
C PRO A 339 12.86 14.62 4.81
N PRO A 340 13.32 15.24 5.92
CA PRO A 340 13.33 14.56 7.20
C PRO A 340 11.90 14.23 7.61
N ALA A 341 11.61 12.94 7.76
CA ALA A 341 10.35 12.46 8.30
C ALA A 341 10.09 13.07 9.68
N LEU A 342 8.82 13.24 10.04
CA LEU A 342 8.43 13.77 11.36
C LEU A 342 9.03 12.89 12.48
N PRO A 343 9.90 13.42 13.37
CA PRO A 343 10.52 12.62 14.43
C PRO A 343 9.50 12.01 15.40
N ALA A 344 9.75 10.79 15.87
CA ALA A 344 8.89 10.04 16.81
C ALA A 344 8.42 10.88 18.02
N ARG A 345 9.32 11.69 18.60
CA ARG A 345 9.02 12.58 19.73
C ARG A 345 7.92 13.60 19.42
N LEU A 346 7.85 14.08 18.18
CA LEU A 346 6.83 15.02 17.73
C LEU A 346 5.55 14.30 17.31
N ALA A 347 5.63 13.05 16.83
CA ALA A 347 4.48 12.24 16.44
C ALA A 347 3.66 11.72 17.65
N LYS A 348 4.30 11.40 18.78
CA LYS A 348 3.66 10.80 19.97
C LYS A 348 2.39 11.51 20.48
N PRO A 349 2.32 12.85 20.62
CA PRO A 349 1.08 13.52 21.03
C PRO A 349 -0.04 13.44 19.99
N TYR A 350 0.27 13.22 18.71
CA TYR A 350 -0.73 13.02 17.66
C TYR A 350 -1.24 11.58 17.66
N LEU A 351 -0.36 10.59 17.85
CA LEU A 351 -0.77 9.20 18.04
C LEU A 351 -1.75 9.03 19.21
N ARG A 352 -1.55 9.73 20.34
CA ARG A 352 -2.51 9.69 21.45
C ARG A 352 -3.90 10.20 21.07
N ARG A 353 -3.98 11.26 20.26
CA ARG A 353 -5.25 11.79 19.76
C ARG A 353 -5.89 10.85 18.74
N GLU A 354 -5.07 10.27 17.88
CA GLU A 354 -5.46 9.26 16.90
C GLU A 354 -6.06 8.02 17.57
N ILE A 355 -5.43 7.50 18.63
CA ILE A 355 -5.95 6.39 19.43
C ILE A 355 -7.31 6.72 20.03
N ALA A 356 -7.47 7.90 20.64
CA ALA A 356 -8.75 8.32 21.22
C ALA A 356 -9.85 8.39 20.15
N ALA A 357 -9.56 9.02 19.00
CA ALA A 357 -10.50 9.12 17.89
C ALA A 357 -10.84 7.75 17.28
N ALA A 358 -9.86 6.86 17.12
CA ALA A 358 -10.06 5.52 16.59
C ALA A 358 -10.95 4.66 17.51
N LEU A 359 -10.84 4.83 18.83
CA LEU A 359 -11.70 4.15 19.79
C LEU A 359 -13.14 4.69 19.77
N ASP A 360 -13.31 6.00 19.64
CA ASP A 360 -14.63 6.62 19.46
C ASP A 360 -15.30 6.19 18.16
N ASP A 361 -14.56 6.21 17.05
CA ASP A 361 -14.93 5.69 15.73
C ASP A 361 -15.41 4.24 15.82
N LEU A 362 -14.64 3.38 16.51
CA LEU A 362 -14.99 1.97 16.64
C LEU A 362 -16.24 1.76 17.52
N GLU A 363 -16.37 2.51 18.62
CA GLU A 363 -17.51 2.44 19.52
C GLU A 363 -18.80 2.85 18.80
N CYS A 364 -18.80 4.02 18.16
CA CYS A 364 -19.92 4.53 17.38
C CYS A 364 -20.23 3.64 16.16
N GLY A 365 -19.19 3.11 15.52
CA GLY A 365 -19.28 2.31 14.30
C GLY A 365 -19.43 0.80 14.54
N ARG A 366 -19.58 0.32 15.78
CA ARG A 366 -19.53 -1.13 16.10
C ARG A 366 -20.44 -1.99 15.20
N ARG A 367 -21.70 -1.57 15.03
CA ARG A 367 -22.67 -2.30 14.17
C ARG A 367 -22.38 -2.09 12.69
N PHE A 368 -21.91 -0.90 12.33
CA PHE A 368 -21.54 -0.56 10.96
C PHE A 368 -20.37 -1.42 10.48
N PHE A 369 -19.23 -1.42 11.19
CA PHE A 369 -18.03 -2.17 10.79
C PHE A 369 -18.24 -3.69 10.77
N ALA A 370 -19.08 -4.23 11.66
CA ALA A 370 -19.43 -5.65 11.64
C ALA A 370 -20.12 -6.10 10.34
N VAL A 371 -20.79 -5.19 9.64
CA VAL A 371 -21.45 -5.46 8.35
C VAL A 371 -20.61 -4.97 7.17
N TYR A 372 -20.00 -3.80 7.31
CA TYR A 372 -19.22 -3.13 6.26
C TYR A 372 -17.95 -3.90 5.89
N ARG A 373 -17.13 -4.32 6.87
CA ARG A 373 -15.81 -4.94 6.60
C ARG A 373 -15.91 -6.25 5.80
N PRO A 374 -16.74 -7.24 6.18
CA PRO A 374 -16.89 -8.46 5.37
C PRO A 374 -17.38 -8.19 3.94
N ARG A 375 -18.27 -7.22 3.76
CA ARG A 375 -18.78 -6.85 2.42
C ARG A 375 -17.70 -6.15 1.58
N GLN A 376 -16.95 -5.24 2.19
CA GLN A 376 -15.83 -4.56 1.56
C GLN A 376 -14.79 -5.56 1.04
N GLU A 377 -14.41 -6.53 1.88
CA GLU A 377 -13.46 -7.60 1.52
C GLU A 377 -14.02 -8.48 0.40
N ALA A 378 -15.29 -8.90 0.50
CA ALA A 378 -15.94 -9.72 -0.54
C ALA A 378 -15.99 -9.03 -1.91
N VAL A 379 -16.17 -7.70 -1.95
CA VAL A 379 -16.07 -6.92 -3.20
C VAL A 379 -14.63 -6.91 -3.71
N ALA A 380 -13.65 -6.70 -2.82
CA ALA A 380 -12.24 -6.66 -3.18
C ALA A 380 -11.73 -8.01 -3.70
N GLU A 381 -12.04 -9.12 -3.03
CA GLU A 381 -11.68 -10.48 -3.44
C GLU A 381 -12.26 -10.83 -4.80
N ARG A 382 -13.56 -10.58 -4.99
CA ARG A 382 -14.23 -10.82 -6.28
C ARG A 382 -13.58 -10.02 -7.39
N LEU A 383 -13.26 -8.75 -7.14
CA LEU A 383 -12.60 -7.93 -8.14
C LEU A 383 -11.18 -8.42 -8.39
N ALA A 384 -10.38 -8.71 -7.35
CA ALA A 384 -9.03 -9.25 -7.49
C ALA A 384 -8.99 -10.49 -8.39
N ALA A 385 -9.91 -11.44 -8.18
CA ALA A 385 -10.04 -12.63 -9.04
C ALA A 385 -10.31 -12.27 -10.52
N THR A 386 -11.20 -11.30 -10.80
CA THR A 386 -11.46 -10.84 -12.18
C THR A 386 -10.32 -10.04 -12.81
N TRP A 387 -9.36 -9.59 -12.00
CA TRP A 387 -8.14 -8.91 -12.46
C TRP A 387 -6.91 -9.83 -12.40
N GLY A 388 -7.08 -11.13 -12.06
CA GLY A 388 -5.98 -12.07 -11.93
C GLY A 388 -4.96 -11.64 -10.87
N LEU A 389 -5.44 -11.01 -9.81
CA LEU A 389 -4.67 -10.53 -8.67
C LEU A 389 -5.00 -11.32 -7.39
N ASP A 390 -5.81 -12.38 -7.51
CA ASP A 390 -5.98 -13.39 -6.47
C ASP A 390 -4.67 -14.17 -6.29
N GLN A 391 -4.20 -14.26 -5.05
CA GLN A 391 -2.96 -14.94 -4.65
C GLN A 391 -3.26 -16.34 -4.15
#